data_AF-A0A416S3D7-F1
#
_entry.id   AF-A0A416S3D7-F1
#
_cell.length_a   1.000
_cell.length_b   1.000
_cell.length_c   1.000
_cell.angle_alpha   90.00
_cell.angle_beta   90.00
_cell.angle_gamma   90.00
#
_symmetry.space_group_name_H-M   'P 1'
#
loop_
_entity.id
_entity.type
_entity.pdbx_description
1 polymer ?
#
loop_
_entity_poly.entity_id
_entity_poly.type
_entity_poly.pdbx_seq_one_letter_code
_entity_poly.pdbx_strand_id
1 'polypeptide(L)'
;MAKFTDYTEKTEPVDTDLALIYDTPAKVNKKFTFGNLWKWIAKKIVSEGISQLETTNKTIPGAINELNSNRLRSSENIASASDLAEDVLIKCDYGEIRLFTIQSTVSVYQGSPDGRGGFLLAYQSTTGSKYGIVVLFSYAGTIWMKIKSTTWDEWKKIQLS
;
A
#
# COMPACT_ATOMS: atom_id res chain seq x y z
N MET A 1 13.76 -25.48 -50.08
CA MET A 1 13.78 -25.18 -48.63
C MET A 1 12.97 -26.25 -47.92
N ALA A 2 13.43 -26.74 -46.76
CA ALA A 2 12.64 -27.65 -45.93
C ALA A 2 11.32 -26.98 -45.53
N LYS A 3 10.24 -27.75 -45.38
CA LYS A 3 8.96 -27.18 -44.93
C LYS A 3 9.10 -26.79 -43.45
N PHE A 4 8.45 -25.70 -43.07
CA PHE A 4 8.48 -25.20 -41.69
C PHE A 4 8.03 -26.26 -40.67
N THR A 5 7.10 -27.12 -41.06
CA THR A 5 6.56 -28.21 -40.24
C THR A 5 7.54 -29.34 -39.97
N ASP A 6 8.64 -29.42 -40.72
CA ASP A 6 9.60 -30.53 -40.63
C ASP A 6 10.75 -30.22 -39.66
N TYR A 7 10.81 -28.99 -39.13
CA TYR A 7 11.81 -28.61 -38.13
C TYR A 7 11.46 -29.18 -36.75
N THR A 8 12.44 -29.76 -36.07
CA THR A 8 12.31 -30.23 -34.69
C THR A 8 12.09 -29.05 -33.74
N GLU A 9 11.15 -29.18 -32.81
CA GLU A 9 10.90 -28.17 -31.78
C GLU A 9 12.11 -28.02 -30.86
N LYS A 10 12.46 -26.76 -30.55
CA LYS A 10 13.40 -26.42 -29.49
C LYS A 10 12.61 -25.87 -28.31
N THR A 11 12.53 -26.63 -27.23
CA THR A 11 11.70 -26.30 -26.06
C THR A 11 12.32 -25.21 -25.18
N GLU A 12 13.64 -25.06 -25.19
CA GLU A 12 14.37 -24.08 -24.40
C GLU A 12 15.23 -23.20 -25.30
N PRO A 13 14.72 -22.04 -25.74
CA PRO A 13 15.53 -21.08 -26.48
C PRO A 13 16.58 -20.43 -25.58
N VAL A 14 17.73 -20.10 -26.16
CA VAL A 14 18.82 -19.36 -25.50
C VAL A 14 19.00 -18.00 -26.15
N ASP A 15 19.59 -17.05 -25.43
CA ASP A 15 19.77 -15.66 -25.90
C ASP A 15 20.47 -15.54 -27.26
N THR A 16 21.33 -16.50 -27.62
CA THR A 16 22.07 -16.53 -28.89
C THR A 16 21.27 -17.10 -30.06
N ASP A 17 20.10 -17.69 -29.83
CA ASP A 17 19.24 -18.23 -30.88
C ASP A 17 18.77 -17.13 -31.81
N LEU A 18 18.63 -17.46 -33.10
CA LEU A 18 18.32 -16.52 -34.15
C LEU A 18 16.88 -16.69 -34.63
N ALA A 19 16.21 -15.57 -34.80
CA ALA A 19 14.95 -15.50 -35.52
C ALA A 19 15.09 -14.59 -36.73
N LEU A 20 14.41 -14.95 -37.82
CA LEU A 20 14.36 -14.15 -39.04
C LEU A 20 13.14 -13.23 -38.99
N ILE A 21 13.33 -11.97 -39.38
CA ILE A 21 12.27 -10.98 -39.55
C ILE A 21 12.40 -10.33 -40.92
N TYR A 22 11.27 -9.83 -41.40
CA TYR A 22 11.27 -8.89 -42.49
C TYR A 22 11.34 -7.47 -41.92
N ASP A 23 12.42 -6.74 -42.21
CA ASP A 23 12.54 -5.32 -41.87
C ASP A 23 11.73 -4.51 -42.87
N THR A 24 10.50 -4.14 -42.49
CA THR A 24 9.57 -3.41 -43.37
C THR A 24 10.15 -2.08 -43.87
N PRO A 25 10.74 -1.20 -43.03
CA PRO A 25 11.42 0.01 -43.51
C PRO A 25 12.54 -0.24 -44.52
N ALA A 26 13.41 -1.24 -44.27
CA ALA A 26 14.55 -1.52 -45.13
C ALA A 26 14.23 -2.45 -46.32
N LYS A 27 13.04 -3.05 -46.33
CA LYS A 27 12.56 -4.03 -47.33
C LYS A 27 13.50 -5.22 -47.52
N VAL A 28 14.16 -5.67 -46.45
CA VAL A 28 15.10 -6.80 -46.47
C VAL A 28 14.88 -7.75 -45.29
N ASN A 29 15.19 -9.02 -45.48
CA ASN A 29 15.21 -9.98 -44.38
C ASN A 29 16.42 -9.72 -43.47
N LYS A 30 16.16 -9.59 -42.17
CA LYS A 30 17.19 -9.48 -41.13
C LYS A 30 17.04 -10.60 -40.12
N LYS A 31 18.09 -10.87 -39.38
CA LYS A 31 18.06 -11.79 -38.23
C LYS A 31 18.30 -11.02 -36.94
N PHE A 32 17.68 -11.45 -35.86
CA PHE A 32 17.94 -10.94 -34.52
C PHE A 32 18.14 -12.11 -33.56
N THR A 33 18.80 -11.86 -32.43
CA THR A 33 18.99 -12.87 -31.38
C THR A 33 17.87 -12.80 -30.35
N PHE A 34 17.45 -13.90 -29.74
CA PHE A 34 16.40 -13.89 -28.70
C PHE A 34 16.75 -12.91 -27.56
N GLY A 35 18.02 -12.76 -27.20
CA GLY A 35 18.47 -11.75 -26.24
C GLY A 35 18.25 -10.30 -26.71
N ASN A 36 18.39 -10.01 -28.01
CA ASN A 36 18.06 -8.69 -28.57
C ASN A 36 16.55 -8.42 -28.55
N LEU A 37 15.72 -9.44 -28.84
CA LEU A 37 14.27 -9.32 -28.72
C LEU A 37 13.85 -9.08 -27.27
N TRP A 38 14.38 -9.85 -26.32
CA TRP A 38 14.10 -9.63 -24.91
C TRP A 38 14.49 -8.21 -24.46
N LYS A 39 15.69 -7.73 -24.83
CA LYS A 39 16.10 -6.34 -24.55
C LYS A 39 15.13 -5.32 -25.15
N TRP A 40 14.64 -5.55 -26.36
CA TRP A 40 13.66 -4.66 -26.99
C TRP A 40 12.30 -4.69 -26.26
N ILE A 41 11.79 -5.88 -25.92
CA ILE A 41 10.54 -6.06 -25.16
C ILE A 41 10.67 -5.40 -23.78
N ALA A 42 11.74 -5.69 -23.04
CA ALA A 42 11.99 -5.11 -21.72
C ALA A 42 12.07 -3.57 -21.78
N LYS A 43 12.74 -3.02 -22.80
CA LYS A 43 12.79 -1.58 -23.03
C LYS A 43 11.39 -1.00 -23.27
N LYS A 44 10.55 -1.66 -24.09
CA LYS A 44 9.17 -1.24 -24.35
C LYS A 44 8.32 -1.24 -23.08
N ILE A 45 8.39 -2.30 -22.28
CA ILE A 45 7.68 -2.39 -20.99
C ILE A 45 8.08 -1.23 -20.06
N VAL A 46 9.38 -0.91 -19.97
CA VAL A 46 9.85 0.20 -19.15
C VAL A 46 9.43 1.55 -19.73
N SER A 47 9.61 1.78 -21.03
CA SER A 47 9.43 3.10 -21.64
C SER A 47 7.97 3.47 -21.91
N GLU A 48 7.11 2.50 -22.18
CA GLU A 48 5.69 2.71 -22.51
C GLU A 48 4.75 2.29 -21.38
N GLY A 49 5.23 1.49 -20.41
CA GLY A 49 4.45 1.07 -19.24
C GLY A 49 4.94 1.75 -17.96
N ILE A 50 6.04 1.26 -17.39
CA ILE A 50 6.48 1.63 -16.03
C ILE A 50 6.86 3.11 -15.92
N SER A 51 7.41 3.72 -16.98
CA SER A 51 7.74 5.14 -17.03
C SER A 51 6.53 6.05 -16.81
N GLN A 52 5.32 5.61 -17.23
CA GLN A 52 4.07 6.36 -17.16
C GLN A 52 3.42 6.33 -15.78
N LEU A 53 3.84 5.43 -14.88
CA LEU A 53 3.31 5.37 -13.53
C LEU A 53 3.69 6.62 -12.73
N GLU A 54 2.78 7.15 -11.92
CA GLU A 54 3.07 8.25 -10.97
C GLU A 54 3.82 7.74 -9.73
N THR A 55 4.94 7.06 -9.95
CA THR A 55 5.85 6.55 -8.93
C THR A 55 7.24 7.16 -9.11
N THR A 56 7.96 7.33 -8.01
CA THR A 56 9.34 7.80 -7.98
C THR A 56 10.29 6.73 -8.55
N ASN A 57 10.04 5.45 -8.22
CA ASN A 57 10.84 4.34 -8.75
C ASN A 57 10.24 3.79 -10.06
N LYS A 58 11.07 3.68 -11.11
CA LYS A 58 10.67 3.25 -12.47
C LYS A 58 11.12 1.82 -12.84
N THR A 59 11.47 1.01 -11.85
CA THR A 59 11.62 -0.44 -12.01
C THR A 59 10.32 -1.15 -11.69
N ILE A 60 10.08 -2.34 -12.27
CA ILE A 60 8.84 -3.10 -11.99
C ILE A 60 8.65 -3.36 -10.48
N PRO A 61 9.64 -3.93 -9.75
CA PRO A 61 9.44 -4.18 -8.32
C PRO A 61 9.38 -2.88 -7.50
N GLY A 62 10.14 -1.86 -7.90
CA GLY A 62 10.17 -0.58 -7.20
C GLY A 62 8.84 0.16 -7.26
N ALA A 63 8.24 0.28 -8.46
CA ALA A 63 6.94 0.92 -8.64
C ALA A 63 5.83 0.17 -7.88
N ILE A 64 5.85 -1.17 -7.89
CA ILE A 64 4.89 -2.01 -7.16
C ILE A 64 5.04 -1.81 -5.64
N ASN A 65 6.27 -1.78 -5.12
CA ASN A 65 6.53 -1.58 -3.70
C ASN A 65 6.09 -0.18 -3.23
N GLU A 66 6.32 0.84 -4.05
CA GLU A 66 5.86 2.20 -3.78
C GLU A 66 4.33 2.29 -3.75
N LEU A 67 3.64 1.73 -4.75
CA LEU A 67 2.17 1.63 -4.77
C LEU A 67 1.62 0.93 -3.53
N ASN A 68 2.22 -0.19 -3.14
CA ASN A 68 1.81 -0.96 -1.96
C ASN A 68 2.03 -0.19 -0.65
N SER A 69 3.09 0.62 -0.58
CA SER A 69 3.40 1.45 0.60
C SER A 69 2.47 2.64 0.71
N ASN A 70 2.03 3.19 -0.43
CA ASN A 70 1.09 4.32 -0.51
C ASN A 70 -0.38 3.88 -0.45
N ARG A 71 -0.66 2.57 -0.36
CA ARG A 71 -2.03 2.06 -0.31
C ARG A 71 -2.71 2.57 0.97
N LEU A 72 -3.63 3.53 0.80
CA LEU A 72 -4.49 4.02 1.87
C LEU A 72 -5.24 2.84 2.51
N ARG A 73 -4.93 2.56 3.77
CA ARG A 73 -5.72 1.62 4.56
C ARG A 73 -6.94 2.36 5.08
N SER A 74 -8.14 1.98 4.62
CA SER A 74 -9.41 2.57 5.09
C SER A 74 -9.61 2.42 6.60
N SER A 75 -8.89 1.49 7.23
CA SER A 75 -8.80 1.35 8.67
C SER A 75 -7.51 0.64 9.08
N GLU A 76 -6.96 0.97 10.23
CA GLU A 76 -5.85 0.23 10.83
C GLU A 76 -6.32 -0.62 12.02
N ASN A 77 -5.68 -1.77 12.21
CA ASN A 77 -5.94 -2.63 13.38
C ASN A 77 -4.89 -2.36 14.47
N ILE A 78 -5.37 -2.09 15.68
CA ILE A 78 -4.53 -1.89 16.87
C ILE A 78 -4.37 -3.24 17.56
N ALA A 79 -3.22 -3.87 17.35
CA ALA A 79 -2.84 -5.14 17.97
C ALA A 79 -2.05 -4.97 19.28
N SER A 80 -1.54 -3.77 19.55
CA SER A 80 -0.96 -3.35 20.83
C SER A 80 -0.84 -1.81 20.83
N ALA A 81 -0.94 -1.20 22.01
CA ALA A 81 -0.62 0.20 22.22
C ALA A 81 -0.21 0.43 23.69
N SER A 82 0.70 1.37 23.90
CA SER A 82 1.19 1.75 25.23
C SER A 82 0.41 2.93 25.81
N ASP A 83 -0.08 3.81 24.95
CA ASP A 83 -1.16 4.76 25.19
C ASP A 83 -2.01 4.75 23.92
N LEU A 84 -3.22 4.23 24.01
CA LEU A 84 -4.10 4.09 22.85
C LEU A 84 -4.37 5.43 22.18
N ALA A 85 -4.57 6.49 22.96
CA ALA A 85 -4.94 7.80 22.42
C ALA A 85 -3.77 8.44 21.70
N GLU A 86 -2.56 8.37 22.26
CA GLU A 86 -1.36 8.91 21.61
C GLU A 86 -1.00 8.09 20.36
N ASP A 87 -1.01 6.76 20.46
CA ASP A 87 -0.62 5.87 19.35
C ASP A 87 -1.54 6.04 18.13
N VAL A 88 -2.86 6.17 18.33
CA VAL A 88 -3.80 6.38 17.19
C VAL A 88 -3.74 7.81 16.67
N LEU A 89 -3.46 8.80 17.53
CA LEU A 89 -3.34 10.19 17.09
C LEU A 89 -2.08 10.40 16.24
N ILE A 90 -0.96 9.75 16.56
CA ILE A 90 0.27 9.79 15.75
C ILE A 90 0.05 9.15 14.37
N LYS A 91 -0.78 8.10 14.31
CA LYS A 91 -1.13 7.40 13.06
C LYS A 91 -2.21 8.12 12.24
N CYS A 92 -2.85 9.14 12.80
CA CYS A 92 -3.82 9.96 12.10
C CYS A 92 -3.08 11.11 11.41
N ASP A 93 -3.31 11.33 10.12
CA ASP A 93 -2.68 12.43 9.38
C ASP A 93 -3.34 13.78 9.73
N TYR A 94 -2.62 14.88 9.49
CA TYR A 94 -3.07 16.23 9.83
C TYR A 94 -4.32 16.64 9.04
N GLY A 95 -5.37 17.01 9.76
CA GLY A 95 -6.64 17.45 9.17
C GLY A 95 -7.55 16.30 8.74
N GLU A 96 -7.22 15.05 9.06
CA GLU A 96 -8.00 13.88 8.67
C GLU A 96 -8.73 13.23 9.85
N ILE A 97 -9.82 12.52 9.53
CA ILE A 97 -10.46 11.56 10.45
C ILE A 97 -10.07 10.16 9.99
N ARG A 98 -9.48 9.37 10.89
CA ARG A 98 -9.07 7.99 10.59
C ARG A 98 -9.81 6.99 11.47
N LEU A 99 -10.17 5.85 10.87
CA LEU A 99 -10.84 4.72 11.55
C LEU A 99 -9.81 3.69 12.03
N PHE A 100 -9.95 3.24 13.26
CA PHE A 100 -9.13 2.17 13.83
C PHE A 100 -10.01 1.09 14.45
N THR A 101 -9.57 -0.17 14.34
CA THR A 101 -10.23 -1.32 14.97
C THR A 101 -9.37 -1.85 16.12
N ILE A 102 -9.99 -2.25 17.22
CA ILE A 102 -9.32 -2.80 18.41
C ILE A 102 -9.88 -4.19 18.69
N GLN A 103 -9.03 -5.19 18.66
CA GLN A 103 -9.46 -6.55 19.01
C GLN A 103 -9.76 -6.63 20.51
N SER A 104 -10.82 -7.36 20.89
CA SER A 104 -11.33 -7.43 22.27
C SER A 104 -10.33 -8.02 23.28
N THR A 105 -9.27 -8.69 22.81
CA THR A 105 -8.28 -9.42 23.60
C THR A 105 -6.95 -8.69 23.78
N VAL A 106 -6.83 -7.46 23.25
CA VAL A 106 -5.54 -6.77 23.24
C VAL A 106 -5.25 -6.14 24.60
N SER A 107 -4.10 -6.47 25.18
CA SER A 107 -3.54 -5.72 26.29
C SER A 107 -3.12 -4.34 25.79
N VAL A 108 -3.94 -3.34 26.08
CA VAL A 108 -3.64 -1.95 25.76
C VAL A 108 -3.32 -1.24 27.07
N TYR A 109 -2.04 -0.98 27.33
CA TYR A 109 -1.67 -0.15 28.48
C TYR A 109 -2.26 1.24 28.24
N GLN A 110 -2.91 1.82 29.25
CA GLN A 110 -3.70 3.06 29.12
C GLN A 110 -4.69 3.08 27.94
N GLY A 111 -5.23 1.93 27.55
CA GLY A 111 -6.10 1.81 26.38
C GLY A 111 -7.59 1.98 26.64
N SER A 112 -8.44 1.15 26.00
CA SER A 112 -9.90 1.25 26.16
C SER A 112 -10.26 1.39 27.63
N PRO A 113 -11.03 2.41 28.05
CA PRO A 113 -11.31 2.65 29.46
C PRO A 113 -12.00 1.49 30.18
N ASP A 114 -12.68 0.62 29.43
CA ASP A 114 -13.37 -0.57 29.92
C ASP A 114 -12.66 -1.90 29.57
N GLY A 115 -11.53 -1.84 28.86
CA GLY A 115 -10.78 -3.01 28.42
C GLY A 115 -11.50 -3.94 27.43
N ARG A 116 -12.62 -3.53 26.81
CA ARG A 116 -13.41 -4.43 25.94
C ARG A 116 -13.03 -4.42 24.47
N GLY A 117 -12.20 -3.47 24.03
CA GLY A 117 -11.90 -3.24 22.62
C GLY A 117 -13.07 -2.58 21.88
N GLY A 118 -13.15 -2.75 20.56
CA GLY A 118 -14.19 -2.13 19.73
C GLY A 118 -13.60 -1.49 18.47
N PHE A 119 -14.06 -0.29 18.13
CA PHE A 119 -13.44 0.53 17.08
C PHE A 119 -13.44 1.99 17.51
N LEU A 120 -12.53 2.80 16.96
CA LEU A 120 -12.46 4.21 17.26
C LEU A 120 -12.26 5.07 16.01
N LEU A 121 -12.59 6.34 16.17
CA LEU A 121 -12.25 7.42 15.25
C LEU A 121 -11.20 8.29 15.94
N ALA A 122 -10.15 8.68 15.21
CA ALA A 122 -9.21 9.70 15.63
C ALA A 122 -9.26 10.87 14.65
N TYR A 123 -9.15 12.07 15.17
CA TYR A 123 -8.96 13.30 14.40
C TYR A 123 -7.73 14.03 14.92
N GLN A 124 -6.89 14.50 14.01
CA GLN A 124 -5.74 15.35 14.32
C GLN A 124 -5.90 16.70 13.63
N SER A 125 -5.65 17.80 14.35
CA SER A 125 -5.74 19.14 13.79
C SER A 125 -4.70 19.38 12.68
N THR A 126 -5.02 20.26 11.74
CA THR A 126 -4.06 20.78 10.73
C THR A 126 -2.87 21.51 11.34
N THR A 127 -2.94 21.89 12.62
CA THR A 127 -1.86 22.55 13.38
C THR A 127 -0.91 21.56 14.07
N GLY A 128 -1.01 20.27 13.75
CA GLY A 128 -0.12 19.22 14.22
C GLY A 128 -0.70 18.32 15.30
N SER A 129 0.13 17.43 15.87
CA SER A 129 -0.22 16.46 16.93
C SER A 129 -0.54 17.07 18.30
N LYS A 130 -0.59 18.40 18.40
CA LYS A 130 -0.92 19.14 19.62
C LYS A 130 -2.41 19.09 19.95
N TYR A 131 -3.26 19.00 18.93
CA TYR A 131 -4.70 19.03 19.08
C TYR A 131 -5.34 17.85 18.38
N GLY A 132 -6.23 17.16 19.08
CA GLY A 132 -6.84 15.96 18.55
C GLY A 132 -8.00 15.47 19.39
N ILE A 133 -8.77 14.56 18.81
CA ILE A 133 -9.92 13.93 19.45
C ILE A 133 -9.87 12.44 19.12
N VAL A 134 -10.14 11.61 20.12
CA VAL A 134 -10.34 10.17 19.94
C VAL A 134 -11.72 9.82 20.48
N VAL A 135 -12.53 9.13 19.67
CA VAL A 135 -13.86 8.63 20.05
C VAL A 135 -13.89 7.13 19.86
N LEU A 136 -14.08 6.39 20.94
CA LEU A 136 -14.09 4.93 20.99
C LEU A 136 -15.52 4.41 21.16
N PHE A 137 -15.90 3.48 20.30
CA PHE A 137 -17.13 2.69 20.37
C PHE A 137 -16.78 1.31 20.91
N SER A 138 -17.10 1.08 22.19
CA SER A 138 -16.77 -0.15 22.89
C SER A 138 -17.79 -1.25 22.62
N TYR A 139 -17.33 -2.51 22.61
CA TYR A 139 -18.21 -3.69 22.60
C TYR A 139 -19.11 -3.78 23.86
N ALA A 140 -18.86 -3.00 24.91
CA ALA A 140 -19.76 -2.87 26.06
C ALA A 140 -21.00 -2.00 25.80
N GLY A 141 -21.21 -1.51 24.56
CA GLY A 141 -22.28 -0.56 24.26
C GLY A 141 -22.05 0.82 24.90
N THR A 142 -20.81 1.15 25.22
CA THR A 142 -20.41 2.45 25.78
C THR A 142 -19.57 3.21 24.76
N ILE A 143 -19.76 4.54 24.69
CA ILE A 143 -18.92 5.42 23.88
C ILE A 143 -18.01 6.21 24.82
N TRP A 144 -16.72 6.25 24.51
CA TRP A 144 -15.71 6.99 25.26
C TRP A 144 -15.08 8.05 24.37
N MET A 145 -14.68 9.18 24.96
CA MET A 145 -13.98 10.25 24.25
C MET A 145 -12.78 10.75 25.06
N LYS A 146 -11.71 11.11 24.36
CA LYS A 146 -10.52 11.78 24.91
C LYS A 146 -10.11 12.91 23.96
N ILE A 147 -9.77 14.07 24.51
CA ILE A 147 -9.42 15.28 23.77
C ILE A 147 -7.98 15.68 24.15
N LYS A 148 -7.19 16.05 23.14
CA LYS A 148 -5.87 16.65 23.32
C LYS A 148 -5.96 18.15 23.05
N SER A 149 -5.66 18.96 24.06
CA SER A 149 -5.49 20.41 23.96
C SER A 149 -4.10 20.79 24.42
N THR A 150 -3.09 20.48 23.60
CA THR A 150 -1.64 20.40 23.91
C THR A 150 -1.22 19.28 24.85
N THR A 151 -2.08 18.87 25.78
CA THR A 151 -1.97 17.67 26.61
C THR A 151 -3.29 16.90 26.57
N TRP A 152 -3.26 15.60 26.89
CA TRP A 152 -4.46 14.77 26.94
C TRP A 152 -5.29 15.06 28.18
N ASP A 153 -6.61 15.11 28.03
CA ASP A 153 -7.54 15.01 29.15
C ASP A 153 -7.78 13.55 29.56
N GLU A 154 -8.58 13.35 30.61
CA GLU A 154 -9.03 12.02 31.01
C GLU A 154 -10.14 11.50 30.10
N TRP A 155 -10.22 10.17 29.95
CA TRP A 155 -11.30 9.53 29.21
C TRP A 155 -12.67 9.86 29.81
N LYS A 156 -13.60 10.34 28.96
CA LYS A 156 -14.97 10.69 29.34
C LYS A 156 -15.95 9.70 28.72
N LYS A 157 -16.84 9.15 29.54
CA LYS A 157 -17.97 8.34 29.07
C LYS A 157 -19.06 9.26 28.50
N ILE A 158 -19.45 9.03 27.25
CA ILE A 158 -20.58 9.74 26.63
C ILE A 158 -21.87 9.01 27.07
N GLN A 159 -22.75 9.75 27.73
CA GLN A 159 -24.10 9.29 28.06
C GLN A 159 -25.03 9.71 26.93
N LEU A 160 -25.72 8.75 26.32
CA LEU A 160 -26.79 9.03 25.37
C LEU A 160 -28.07 9.23 26.19
N SER A 161 -28.69 10.39 26.05
CA SER A 161 -29.96 10.76 26.69
C SER A 161 -31.14 9.99 26.10
#